data_AF-A0A2G8RAD3-F1
#
_entry.id   AF-A0A2G8RAD3-F1
#
_cell.length_a   1.000
_cell.length_b   1.000
_cell.length_c   1.000
_cell.angle_alpha   90.00
_cell.angle_beta   90.00
_cell.angle_gamma   90.00
#
_symmetry.space_group_name_H-M   'P 1'
#
loop_
_entity.id
_entity.type
_entity.pdbx_description
1 polymer ?
#
loop_
_entity_poly.entity_id
_entity_poly.type
_entity_poly.pdbx_seq_one_letter_code
_entity_poly.pdbx_strand_id
1 'polypeptide(L)'
;MLKHRGFPGRLPGTDFQFVVRRANPKGATPLTKRERYADRRPPDKRADLWFMAALWAHFGDEPFERGNLDAGRLSWLFGREVLPVEDPFDPESYEALLVIDEQIARRSFPDAFEKGLWT
;
A
#
# COMPACT_ATOMS: atom_id res chain seq x y z
N MET A 1 -2.28 -1.71 16.40
CA MET A 1 -2.55 -1.38 14.99
C MET A 1 -3.07 0.04 14.87
N LEU A 2 -2.21 0.96 14.44
CA LEU A 2 -2.54 2.35 14.13
C LEU A 2 -3.68 2.45 13.10
N LYS A 3 -4.50 3.50 13.18
CA LYS A 3 -5.56 3.82 12.23
C LYS A 3 -5.21 5.10 11.49
N HIS A 4 -4.87 4.97 10.21
CA HIS A 4 -4.56 6.11 9.33
C HIS A 4 -5.83 6.92 9.03
N ARG A 5 -6.08 7.95 9.83
CA ARG A 5 -7.26 8.82 9.70
C ARG A 5 -7.13 9.66 8.43
N GLY A 6 -8.18 9.67 7.60
CA GLY A 6 -8.17 10.35 6.30
C GLY A 6 -7.62 9.49 5.16
N PHE A 7 -7.03 8.32 5.45
CA PHE A 7 -6.68 7.37 4.41
C PHE A 7 -7.95 6.72 3.83
N PRO A 8 -8.09 6.63 2.50
CA PRO A 8 -9.27 6.04 1.88
C PRO A 8 -9.47 4.58 2.25
N GLY A 9 -10.70 4.20 2.59
CA GLY A 9 -10.99 2.84 3.06
C GLY A 9 -10.98 1.77 1.95
N ARG A 10 -11.27 2.16 0.71
CA ARG A 10 -11.42 1.29 -0.46
C ARG A 10 -11.32 2.08 -1.77
N LEU A 11 -11.13 1.38 -2.88
CA LEU A 11 -11.29 1.94 -4.22
C LEU A 11 -12.78 2.28 -4.47
N PRO A 12 -13.13 3.53 -4.87
CA PRO A 12 -14.51 3.94 -5.12
C PRO A 12 -15.23 3.04 -6.12
N GLY A 13 -16.51 2.75 -5.85
CA GLY A 13 -17.34 1.91 -6.71
C GLY A 13 -16.98 0.42 -6.74
N THR A 14 -16.08 -0.05 -5.87
CA THR A 14 -15.67 -1.46 -5.81
C THR A 14 -15.56 -1.99 -4.38
N ASP A 15 -15.30 -3.29 -4.26
CA ASP A 15 -15.04 -3.98 -3.00
C ASP A 15 -13.54 -4.05 -2.62
N PHE A 16 -12.64 -3.52 -3.44
CA PHE A 16 -11.21 -3.50 -3.14
C PHE A 16 -10.92 -2.63 -1.91
N GLN A 17 -10.76 -3.28 -0.75
CA GLN A 17 -10.42 -2.62 0.50
C GLN A 17 -8.95 -2.21 0.51
N PHE A 18 -8.69 -1.02 1.06
CA PHE A 18 -7.35 -0.48 1.24
C PHE A 18 -6.91 -0.48 2.71
N VAL A 19 -7.86 -0.66 3.63
CA VAL A 19 -7.59 -0.76 5.07
C VAL A 19 -8.37 -1.89 5.73
N VAL A 20 -7.82 -2.44 6.80
CA VAL A 20 -8.49 -3.39 7.68
C VAL A 20 -9.21 -2.70 8.84
N ARG A 21 -10.45 -3.12 9.12
CA ARG A 21 -11.30 -2.52 10.16
C ARG A 21 -10.90 -2.92 11.58
N ARG A 22 -10.33 -4.11 11.77
CA ARG A 22 -9.88 -4.64 13.06
C ARG A 22 -8.53 -5.31 12.91
N ALA A 23 -7.75 -5.34 13.98
CA ALA A 23 -6.55 -6.17 14.05
C ALA A 23 -6.95 -7.65 13.98
N ASN A 24 -6.10 -8.47 13.39
CA ASN A 24 -6.27 -9.92 13.37
C ASN A 24 -5.78 -10.49 14.71
N PRO A 25 -6.60 -11.27 15.45
CA PRO A 25 -6.19 -11.89 16.71
C PRO A 25 -4.95 -12.79 16.59
N LYS A 26 -4.64 -13.29 15.39
CA LYS A 26 -3.48 -14.13 15.10
C LYS A 26 -2.23 -13.35 14.66
N GLY A 27 -2.24 -12.02 14.73
CA GLY A 27 -1.16 -11.17 14.21
C GLY A 27 -1.44 -10.66 12.78
N ALA A 28 -0.68 -9.66 12.35
CA ALA A 28 -0.87 -9.08 11.03
C ALA A 28 -0.49 -10.09 9.95
N THR A 29 -1.22 -10.11 8.83
CA THR A 29 -0.86 -10.96 7.69
C THR A 29 0.54 -10.60 7.18
N PRO A 30 1.47 -11.54 6.99
CA PRO A 30 2.81 -11.22 6.49
C PRO A 30 2.79 -10.37 5.22
N LEU A 31 3.61 -9.31 5.19
CA LEU A 31 3.93 -8.64 3.93
C LEU A 31 4.88 -9.53 3.11
N THR A 32 4.47 -9.83 1.88
CA THR A 32 5.23 -10.68 0.96
C THR A 32 5.45 -9.93 -0.34
N LYS A 33 6.64 -10.06 -0.93
CA LYS A 33 6.90 -9.50 -2.27
C LYS A 33 6.12 -10.32 -3.30
N ARG A 34 5.37 -9.65 -4.18
CA ARG A 34 4.59 -10.31 -5.24
C ARG A 34 5.07 -9.96 -6.63
N GLU A 35 5.16 -10.98 -7.49
CA GLU A 35 5.55 -10.82 -8.89
C GLU A 35 4.38 -10.28 -9.73
N ARG A 36 4.63 -9.28 -10.57
CA ARG A 36 3.60 -8.63 -11.40
C ARG A 36 3.71 -9.09 -12.85
N TYR A 37 3.03 -10.18 -13.19
CA TYR A 37 2.94 -10.69 -14.55
C TYR A 37 2.00 -9.86 -15.46
N ALA A 38 2.25 -9.90 -16.76
CA ALA A 38 1.54 -9.09 -17.75
C ALA A 38 0.03 -9.41 -17.86
N ASP A 39 -0.35 -10.66 -17.58
CA ASP A 39 -1.72 -11.21 -17.63
C ASP A 39 -2.59 -10.83 -16.43
N ARG A 40 -2.05 -10.08 -15.45
CA ARG A 40 -2.84 -9.61 -14.31
C ARG A 40 -4.10 -8.87 -14.75
N ARG A 41 -5.23 -9.23 -14.11
CA ARG A 41 -6.54 -8.72 -14.48
C ARG A 41 -6.61 -7.19 -14.35
N PRO A 42 -7.25 -6.48 -15.30
CA PRO A 42 -7.33 -5.02 -15.28
C PRO A 42 -7.87 -4.41 -13.98
N PRO A 43 -8.91 -4.96 -13.31
CA PRO A 43 -9.40 -4.40 -12.05
C PRO A 43 -8.37 -4.45 -10.92
N ASP A 44 -7.54 -5.49 -10.87
CA ASP A 44 -6.51 -5.61 -9.84
C ASP A 44 -5.37 -4.61 -10.10
N LYS A 45 -4.97 -4.42 -11.37
CA LYS A 45 -3.99 -3.39 -11.76
C LYS A 45 -4.48 -1.98 -11.37
N ARG A 46 -5.77 -1.70 -11.62
CA ARG A 46 -6.40 -0.43 -11.21
C ARG A 46 -6.40 -0.24 -9.70
N ALA A 47 -6.70 -1.29 -8.93
CA ALA A 47 -6.66 -1.22 -7.48
C ALA A 47 -5.24 -0.88 -6.96
N ASP A 48 -4.21 -1.47 -7.55
CA ASP A 48 -2.82 -1.19 -7.14
C ASP A 48 -2.39 0.23 -7.47
N LEU A 49 -2.78 0.75 -8.66
CA LEU A 49 -2.57 2.15 -9.05
C LEU A 49 -3.20 3.11 -8.03
N TRP A 50 -4.48 2.91 -7.71
CA TRP A 50 -5.21 3.77 -6.79
C TRP A 50 -4.71 3.64 -5.34
N PHE A 51 -4.25 2.46 -4.95
CA PHE A 51 -3.65 2.25 -3.65
C PHE A 51 -2.32 3.00 -3.55
N MET A 52 -1.47 2.95 -4.58
CA MET A 52 -0.24 3.75 -4.65
C MET A 52 -0.54 5.25 -4.58
N ALA A 53 -1.54 5.72 -5.32
CA ALA A 53 -1.97 7.12 -5.26
C ALA A 53 -2.46 7.54 -3.87
N ALA A 54 -3.18 6.65 -3.17
CA ALA A 54 -3.62 6.90 -1.80
C ALA A 54 -2.43 6.97 -0.82
N LEU A 55 -1.46 6.05 -0.96
CA LEU A 55 -0.23 6.07 -0.16
C LEU A 55 0.54 7.36 -0.38
N TRP A 56 0.77 7.76 -1.64
CA TRP A 56 1.50 8.98 -1.97
C TRP A 56 0.79 10.23 -1.44
N ALA A 57 -0.52 10.35 -1.66
CA ALA A 57 -1.29 11.50 -1.19
C ALA A 57 -1.32 11.62 0.34
N HIS A 58 -1.17 10.51 1.07
CA HIS A 58 -1.27 10.49 2.53
C HIS A 58 0.08 10.58 3.24
N PHE A 59 1.10 9.90 2.72
CA PHE A 59 2.41 9.77 3.37
C PHE A 59 3.54 10.50 2.63
N GLY A 60 3.41 10.73 1.33
CA GLY A 60 4.51 11.24 0.50
C GLY A 60 5.69 10.27 0.47
N ASP A 61 6.90 10.81 0.62
CA ASP A 61 8.18 10.12 0.71
C ASP A 61 8.66 9.92 2.16
N GLU A 62 7.86 10.31 3.15
CA GLU A 62 8.20 10.16 4.56
C GLU A 62 7.92 8.74 5.08
N PRO A 63 8.70 8.23 6.06
CA PRO A 63 8.40 6.98 6.75
C PRO A 63 7.02 6.97 7.41
N PHE A 64 6.33 5.83 7.34
CA PHE A 64 5.03 5.61 7.97
C PHE A 64 4.90 4.21 8.56
N GLU A 65 4.15 4.08 9.66
CA GLU A 65 3.76 2.78 10.19
C GLU A 65 2.80 2.06 9.24
N ARG A 66 3.00 0.77 9.04
CA ARG A 66 2.06 -0.09 8.32
C ARG A 66 0.61 0.09 8.80
N GLY A 67 0.38 0.12 10.11
CA GLY A 67 -0.91 0.39 10.71
C GLY A 67 -2.03 -0.49 10.15
N ASN A 68 -3.15 0.12 9.78
CA ASN A 68 -4.32 -0.58 9.27
C ASN A 68 -4.35 -0.76 7.75
N LEU A 69 -3.24 -0.55 7.03
CA LEU A 69 -3.20 -0.77 5.59
C LEU A 69 -3.47 -2.25 5.24
N ASP A 70 -4.21 -2.49 4.18
CA ASP A 70 -4.52 -3.84 3.72
C ASP A 70 -3.25 -4.56 3.25
N ALA A 71 -2.89 -5.64 3.94
CA ALA A 71 -1.68 -6.42 3.63
C ALA A 71 -1.71 -7.00 2.21
N GLY A 72 -2.89 -7.36 1.72
CA GLY A 72 -3.09 -7.95 0.40
C GLY A 72 -2.78 -6.96 -0.73
N ARG A 73 -3.16 -5.69 -0.57
CA ARG A 73 -2.76 -4.59 -1.47
C ARG A 73 -1.31 -4.20 -1.29
N LEU A 74 -0.88 -4.00 -0.05
CA LEU A 74 0.49 -3.56 0.25
C LEU A 74 1.55 -4.54 -0.24
N SER A 75 1.29 -5.84 -0.18
CA SER A 75 2.18 -6.88 -0.74
C SER A 75 2.43 -6.79 -2.25
N TRP A 76 1.57 -6.11 -3.02
CA TRP A 76 1.81 -5.89 -4.46
C TRP A 76 2.83 -4.78 -4.74
N LEU A 77 3.01 -3.86 -3.79
CA LEU A 77 3.95 -2.74 -3.85
C LEU A 77 5.22 -2.99 -3.03
N PHE A 78 5.13 -3.88 -2.04
CA PHE A 78 6.20 -4.15 -1.10
C PHE A 78 7.44 -4.74 -1.77
N GLY A 79 8.60 -4.21 -1.40
CA GLY A 79 9.91 -4.58 -1.94
C GLY A 79 10.22 -3.98 -3.31
N ARG A 80 9.37 -3.10 -3.85
CA ARG A 80 9.57 -2.36 -5.10
C ARG A 80 9.29 -0.87 -4.88
N GLU A 81 8.03 -0.50 -4.75
CA GLU A 81 7.61 0.89 -4.52
C GLU A 81 7.53 1.24 -3.03
N VAL A 82 7.24 0.27 -2.19
CA VAL A 82 7.21 0.43 -0.73
C VAL A 82 8.28 -0.46 -0.12
N LEU A 83 9.20 0.14 0.64
CA LEU A 83 10.35 -0.52 1.22
C LEU A 83 10.25 -0.55 2.74
N PRO A 84 10.83 -1.57 3.40
CA PRO A 84 11.02 -1.53 4.84
C PRO A 84 12.03 -0.45 5.21
N VAL A 85 11.79 0.25 6.31
CA VAL A 85 12.73 1.22 6.88
C VAL A 85 13.74 0.52 7.80
N GLU A 86 13.31 -0.58 8.43
CA GLU A 86 14.07 -1.29 9.46
C GLU A 86 14.78 -2.54 8.91
N ASP A 87 15.94 -2.87 9.49
CA ASP A 87 16.66 -4.13 9.26
C ASP A 87 17.20 -4.65 10.62
N PRO A 88 16.72 -5.80 11.14
CA PRO A 88 15.76 -6.72 10.52
C PRO A 88 14.33 -6.17 10.45
N PHE A 89 13.62 -6.50 9.38
CA PHE A 89 12.20 -6.15 9.19
C PHE A 89 11.26 -7.26 9.67
N ASP A 90 10.24 -6.90 10.46
CA ASP A 90 9.16 -7.81 10.85
C ASP A 90 7.94 -7.69 9.90
N PRO A 91 7.69 -8.67 9.02
CA PRO A 91 6.58 -8.63 8.07
C PRO A 91 5.19 -8.83 8.71
N GLU A 92 5.12 -9.27 9.96
CA GLU A 92 3.87 -9.51 10.72
C GLU A 92 3.58 -8.42 11.77
N SER A 93 4.44 -7.40 11.87
CA SER A 93 4.21 -6.26 12.74
C SER A 93 3.24 -5.24 12.11
N TYR A 94 2.33 -4.72 12.93
CA TYR A 94 1.48 -3.57 12.59
C TYR A 94 2.20 -2.23 12.75
N GLU A 95 3.29 -2.22 13.52
CA GLU A 95 4.11 -1.04 13.83
C GLU A 95 5.33 -0.94 12.90
N ALA A 96 5.53 -1.94 12.02
CA ALA A 96 6.60 -1.96 11.05
C ALA A 96 6.62 -0.67 10.22
N LEU A 97 7.80 -0.03 10.18
CA LEU A 97 8.00 1.20 9.42
C LEU A 97 8.30 0.92 7.96
N LEU A 98 7.60 1.65 7.10
CA LEU A 98 7.66 1.56 5.65
C LEU A 98 7.92 2.95 5.05
N VAL A 99 8.52 2.99 3.87
CA VAL A 99 8.75 4.23 3.12
C VAL A 99 8.48 3.99 1.63
N ILE A 100 8.02 5.02 0.93
CA ILE A 100 7.85 4.96 -0.52
C ILE A 100 9.19 5.28 -1.20
N ASP A 101 9.66 4.39 -2.07
CA ASP A 101 10.69 4.72 -3.06
C ASP A 101 10.03 5.54 -4.17
N GLU A 102 10.09 6.87 -4.05
CA GLU A 102 9.44 7.79 -4.98
C GLU A 102 9.89 7.55 -6.44
N GLN A 103 11.18 7.30 -6.65
CA GLN A 103 11.72 7.11 -8.00
C GLN A 103 11.17 5.86 -8.67
N ILE A 104 11.04 4.76 -7.92
CA ILE A 104 10.43 3.52 -8.43
C ILE A 104 8.92 3.71 -8.55
N ALA A 105 8.25 4.31 -7.57
CA ALA A 105 6.81 4.54 -7.60
C ALA A 105 6.37 5.38 -8.80
N ARG A 106 7.06 6.49 -9.10
CA ARG A 106 6.79 7.34 -10.28
C ARG A 106 6.99 6.60 -11.60
N ARG A 107 7.99 5.73 -11.70
CA ARG A 107 8.23 4.92 -12.91
C ARG A 107 7.18 3.83 -13.10
N SER A 108 6.78 3.17 -12.01
CA SER A 108 5.82 2.07 -12.04
C SER A 108 4.37 2.52 -12.18
N PHE A 109 4.02 3.69 -11.62
CA PHE A 109 2.67 4.22 -11.54
C PHE A 109 2.66 5.74 -11.80
N PRO A 110 3.04 6.21 -13.01
CA PRO A 110 3.09 7.64 -13.30
C PRO A 110 1.75 8.34 -13.00
N ASP A 111 0.63 7.71 -13.37
CA ASP A 111 -0.73 8.21 -13.15
C ASP A 111 -1.08 8.39 -11.66
N ALA A 112 -0.39 7.72 -10.72
CA ALA A 112 -0.64 7.86 -9.28
C ALA A 112 -0.24 9.25 -8.75
N PHE A 113 0.58 9.98 -9.49
CA PHE A 113 1.11 11.29 -9.12
C PHE A 113 0.43 12.44 -9.86
N GLU A 114 -0.51 12.13 -10.76
CA GLU A 114 -1.29 13.13 -11.46
C GLU A 114 -2.37 13.72 -10.55
N LYS A 115 -2.60 15.04 -10.67
CA LYS A 115 -3.69 15.69 -9.95
C LYS A 115 -5.02 15.17 -10.50
N GLY A 116 -5.89 14.71 -9.61
CA GLY A 116 -7.27 14.34 -9.96
C GLY A 116 -7.61 12.84 -9.93
N LEU A 117 -6.65 11.96 -9.65
CA LEU A 117 -6.96 10.54 -9.49
C LEU A 117 -7.82 10.29 -8.23
N TRP A 118 -7.64 11.11 -7.18
CA TRP A 118 -8.41 11.04 -5.93
C TRP A 118 -9.37 12.21 -5.68
N THR A 119 -9.08 13.37 -6.27
CA THR A 119 -9.71 14.68 -6.01
C THR A 119 -10.53 15.18 -7.19
#